data_AF-A0A5B7D045-F1
#
_entry.id   AF-A0A5B7D045-F1
#
_cell.length_a   1.000
_cell.length_b   1.000
_cell.length_c   1.000
_cell.angle_alpha   90.00
_cell.angle_beta   90.00
_cell.angle_gamma   90.00
#
_symmetry.space_group_name_H-M   'P 1'
#
loop_
_entity.id
_entity.type
_entity.pdbx_description
1 polymer ?
#
loop_
_entity_poly.entity_id
_entity_poly.type
_entity_poly.pdbx_seq_one_letter_code
_entity_poly.pdbx_strand_id
1 'polypeptide(L)'
;MTLISLLAHLTPCKQRSKTVDELTEEIKSKNKEIKELKKEIDKRPLPKDVEKTIEASRSPLLYFALGITVFIFNNCFKIESLLLGRAIRKACFPNVMCTEMHPVDILCPHINSQLRPINPQDLRSKLQAAEQLCEELMDETEDYKKEIRTLEDEIEEMQDNFREEQADEYRDLKRELEQTAKNCRVLQFKLKKAERRSESLERDKSEIEDKLKELQVGEGDVDRAEKVKMLEREVNLAKEVSVKMHEEMQKMKEQLESAERDKKKLSEKFMDKPVRPGGKLSVSVAAKNPRRGGEERMKGSAEYRTLIIPVST
;
A
#
# COMPACT_ATOMS: atom_id res chain seq x y z
N MET A 1 33.13 -22.24 -2.53
CA MET A 1 32.06 -21.33 -2.10
C MET A 1 31.65 -20.53 -3.31
N THR A 2 30.64 -21.07 -3.97
CA THR A 2 30.50 -21.17 -5.42
C THR A 2 29.68 -20.01 -6.02
N LEU A 3 29.82 -19.80 -7.33
CA LEU A 3 28.98 -18.94 -8.20
C LEU A 3 27.47 -19.01 -7.90
N ILE A 4 27.01 -20.13 -7.33
CA ILE A 4 25.64 -20.36 -6.84
C ILE A 4 25.24 -19.36 -5.75
N SER A 5 26.15 -18.97 -4.85
CA SER A 5 25.88 -17.99 -3.79
C SER A 5 25.79 -16.56 -4.32
N LEU A 6 26.53 -16.24 -5.39
CA LEU A 6 26.48 -14.93 -6.05
C LEU A 6 25.19 -14.77 -6.89
N LEU A 7 24.78 -15.84 -7.57
CA LEU A 7 23.51 -15.91 -8.30
C LEU A 7 22.28 -15.78 -7.38
N ALA A 8 22.36 -16.28 -6.14
CA ALA A 8 21.31 -16.15 -5.12
C ALA A 8 21.14 -14.71 -4.60
N HIS A 9 22.19 -13.87 -4.63
CA HIS A 9 22.11 -12.46 -4.25
C HIS A 9 21.64 -11.54 -5.41
N LEU A 10 21.78 -11.96 -6.67
CA LEU A 10 21.29 -11.23 -7.85
C LEU A 10 19.79 -11.48 -8.15
N THR A 11 19.24 -12.61 -7.69
CA THR A 11 17.83 -12.97 -7.86
C THR A 11 16.84 -11.98 -7.20
N PRO A 12 17.05 -11.45 -5.98
CA PRO A 12 16.11 -10.49 -5.39
C PRO A 12 16.05 -9.14 -6.12
N CYS A 13 17.11 -8.72 -6.83
CA CYS A 13 17.11 -7.46 -7.59
C CYS A 13 16.23 -7.53 -8.84
N LYS A 14 16.23 -8.67 -9.54
CA LYS A 14 15.42 -8.90 -10.74
C LYS A 14 13.94 -9.10 -10.41
N GLN A 15 13.64 -9.66 -9.23
CA GLN A 15 12.28 -9.73 -8.69
C GLN A 15 11.76 -8.34 -8.29
N ARG A 16 12.62 -7.50 -7.69
CA ARG A 16 12.26 -6.16 -7.23
C ARG A 16 12.01 -5.16 -8.37
N SER A 17 12.77 -5.23 -9.46
CA SER A 17 12.50 -4.45 -10.68
C SER A 17 11.16 -4.83 -11.33
N LYS A 18 10.87 -6.14 -11.48
CA LYS A 18 9.58 -6.60 -12.00
C LYS A 18 8.39 -6.11 -11.16
N THR A 19 8.51 -6.13 -9.83
CA THR A 19 7.45 -5.61 -8.95
C THR A 19 7.28 -4.10 -9.03
N VAL A 20 8.34 -3.33 -9.30
CA VAL A 20 8.23 -1.87 -9.46
C VAL A 20 7.54 -1.54 -10.77
N ASP A 21 7.85 -2.26 -11.85
CA ASP A 21 7.21 -2.08 -13.15
C ASP A 21 5.72 -2.47 -13.10
N GLU A 22 5.37 -3.58 -12.43
CA GLU A 22 3.98 -4.00 -12.19
C GLU A 22 3.20 -2.97 -11.37
N LEU A 23 3.75 -2.47 -10.26
CA LEU A 23 3.11 -1.43 -9.44
C LEU A 23 2.96 -0.10 -10.21
N THR A 24 3.91 0.22 -11.09
CA THR A 24 3.85 1.44 -11.90
C THR A 24 2.72 1.37 -12.93
N GLU A 25 2.53 0.22 -13.58
CA GLU A 25 1.39 -0.02 -14.48
C GLU A 25 0.05 -0.06 -13.73
N GLU A 26 0.02 -0.61 -12.52
CA GLU A 26 -1.17 -0.63 -11.68
C GLU A 26 -1.58 0.80 -11.25
N ILE A 27 -0.62 1.64 -10.89
CA ILE A 27 -0.86 3.07 -10.59
C ILE A 27 -1.36 3.83 -11.81
N LYS A 28 -0.82 3.57 -13.01
CA LYS A 28 -1.33 4.19 -14.25
C LYS A 28 -2.75 3.76 -14.55
N SER A 29 -3.07 2.48 -14.37
CA SER A 29 -4.42 1.93 -14.53
C SER A 29 -5.42 2.59 -13.57
N LYS A 30 -5.10 2.64 -12.27
CA LYS A 30 -5.93 3.28 -11.24
C LYS A 30 -6.15 4.78 -11.51
N ASN A 31 -5.12 5.49 -11.98
CA ASN A 31 -5.25 6.91 -12.36
C ASN A 31 -6.15 7.12 -13.59
N LYS A 32 -6.18 6.16 -14.51
CA LYS A 32 -7.11 6.18 -15.65
C LYS A 32 -8.55 5.94 -15.18
N GLU A 33 -8.73 4.99 -14.28
CA GLU A 33 -10.01 4.66 -13.65
C GLU A 33 -10.58 5.85 -12.84
N ILE A 34 -9.74 6.54 -12.07
CA ILE A 34 -10.11 7.78 -11.37
C ILE A 34 -10.54 8.88 -12.35
N LYS A 35 -9.86 9.02 -13.50
CA LYS A 35 -10.26 9.98 -14.54
C LYS A 35 -11.60 9.63 -15.19
N GLU A 36 -11.87 8.34 -15.41
CA GLU A 36 -13.15 7.85 -15.92
C GLU A 36 -14.26 8.12 -14.89
N LEU A 37 -14.07 7.73 -13.62
CA LEU A 37 -15.02 7.99 -12.54
C LEU A 37 -15.27 9.48 -12.31
N LYS A 38 -14.25 10.32 -12.45
CA LYS A 38 -14.42 11.78 -12.34
C LYS A 38 -15.26 12.34 -13.48
N LYS A 39 -15.07 11.84 -14.71
CA LYS A 39 -15.94 12.17 -15.84
C LYS A 39 -17.35 11.61 -15.66
N GLU A 40 -17.51 10.45 -15.03
CA GLU A 40 -18.81 9.85 -14.69
C GLU A 40 -19.56 10.72 -13.69
N ILE A 41 -18.88 11.20 -12.64
CA ILE A 41 -19.42 12.09 -11.62
C ILE A 41 -19.80 13.45 -12.23
N ASP A 42 -18.92 14.05 -13.04
CA ASP A 42 -19.19 15.32 -13.72
C ASP A 42 -20.31 15.21 -14.78
N LYS A 43 -20.55 14.00 -15.31
CA LYS A 43 -21.63 13.72 -16.27
C LYS A 43 -22.94 13.29 -15.62
N ARG A 44 -22.98 12.97 -14.32
CA ARG A 44 -24.24 12.75 -13.61
C ARG A 44 -24.95 14.11 -13.57
N PRO A 45 -26.01 14.34 -14.36
CA PRO A 45 -26.83 15.50 -14.09
C PRO A 45 -27.38 15.31 -12.67
N LEU A 46 -27.41 16.37 -11.88
CA LEU A 46 -28.28 16.42 -10.68
C LEU A 46 -29.62 15.78 -11.09
N PRO A 47 -30.15 14.82 -10.32
CA PRO A 47 -31.27 14.02 -10.75
C PRO A 47 -32.43 14.94 -11.13
N LYS A 48 -32.68 15.06 -12.44
CA LYS A 48 -33.78 15.86 -12.99
C LYS A 48 -35.13 15.40 -12.43
N ASP A 49 -35.18 14.17 -11.91
CA ASP A 49 -36.34 13.62 -11.23
C ASP A 49 -36.55 14.24 -9.86
N VAL A 50 -35.51 14.65 -9.12
CA VAL A 50 -35.68 15.34 -7.83
C VAL A 50 -36.13 16.78 -8.06
N GLU A 51 -35.55 17.48 -9.04
CA GLU A 51 -35.93 18.86 -9.35
C GLU A 51 -37.34 18.92 -9.98
N LYS A 52 -37.68 18.01 -10.90
CA LYS A 52 -39.05 17.87 -11.42
C LYS A 52 -40.04 17.38 -10.37
N THR A 53 -39.65 16.52 -9.43
CA THR A 53 -40.56 16.09 -8.35
C THR A 53 -40.80 17.24 -7.37
N ILE A 54 -39.77 18.02 -7.01
CA ILE A 54 -39.91 19.23 -6.17
C ILE A 54 -40.77 20.30 -6.88
N GLU A 55 -40.58 20.51 -8.19
CA GLU A 55 -41.32 21.50 -8.97
C GLU A 55 -42.77 21.04 -9.27
N ALA A 56 -42.97 19.74 -9.49
CA ALA A 56 -44.29 19.10 -9.58
C ALA A 56 -45.02 19.02 -8.23
N SER A 57 -44.30 19.09 -7.09
CA SER A 57 -44.90 19.17 -5.73
C SER A 57 -45.21 20.61 -5.33
N ARG A 58 -44.39 21.57 -5.77
CA ARG A 58 -44.61 23.00 -5.56
C ARG A 58 -45.88 23.49 -6.23
N SER A 59 -46.20 23.00 -7.43
CA SER A 59 -47.38 23.46 -8.18
C SER A 59 -48.70 23.13 -7.46
N PRO A 60 -48.99 21.88 -7.04
CA PRO A 60 -50.18 21.55 -6.26
C PRO A 60 -50.23 22.22 -4.89
N LEU A 61 -49.10 22.33 -4.17
CA LEU A 61 -49.05 22.99 -2.87
C LEU A 61 -49.32 24.50 -2.99
N LEU A 62 -48.81 25.18 -4.02
CA LEU A 62 -49.15 26.58 -4.31
C LEU A 62 -50.62 26.75 -4.69
N TYR A 63 -51.18 25.86 -5.53
CA TYR A 63 -52.61 25.90 -5.88
C TYR A 63 -53.50 25.59 -4.67
N PHE A 64 -53.08 24.71 -3.77
CA PHE A 64 -53.78 24.38 -2.53
C PHE A 64 -53.70 25.53 -1.52
N ALA A 65 -52.52 26.14 -1.33
CA ALA A 65 -52.34 27.32 -0.49
C ALA A 65 -53.10 28.55 -1.02
N LEU A 66 -53.09 28.78 -2.34
CA LEU A 66 -53.91 29.81 -2.99
C LEU A 66 -55.41 29.48 -2.88
N GLY A 67 -55.80 28.21 -2.98
CA GLY A 67 -57.18 27.75 -2.79
C GLY A 67 -57.67 27.94 -1.36
N ILE A 68 -56.85 27.60 -0.36
CA ILE A 68 -57.15 27.81 1.06
C ILE A 68 -57.22 29.30 1.37
N THR A 69 -56.28 30.11 0.88
CA THR A 69 -56.34 31.56 1.11
C THR A 69 -57.56 32.20 0.43
N VAL A 70 -57.95 31.79 -0.78
CA VAL A 70 -59.20 32.25 -1.44
C VAL A 70 -60.46 31.72 -0.74
N PHE A 71 -60.45 30.50 -0.19
CA PHE A 71 -61.55 29.94 0.57
C PHE A 71 -61.71 30.63 1.93
N ILE A 72 -60.61 30.89 2.63
CA ILE A 72 -60.59 31.67 3.88
C ILE A 72 -61.02 33.10 3.60
N PHE A 73 -60.53 33.75 2.53
CA PHE A 73 -60.99 35.09 2.15
C PHE A 73 -62.48 35.13 1.80
N ASN A 74 -63.00 34.16 1.03
CA ASN A 74 -64.43 34.11 0.69
C ASN A 74 -65.31 33.82 1.91
N ASN A 75 -64.88 32.98 2.85
CA ASN A 75 -65.63 32.69 4.07
C ASN A 75 -65.52 33.83 5.09
N CYS A 76 -64.35 34.47 5.25
CA CYS A 76 -64.19 35.67 6.06
C CYS A 76 -65.03 36.84 5.52
N PHE A 77 -65.07 37.05 4.19
CA PHE A 77 -65.92 38.08 3.57
C PHE A 77 -67.42 37.76 3.73
N LYS A 78 -67.80 36.47 3.76
CA LYS A 78 -69.18 36.03 4.07
C LYS A 78 -69.56 36.26 5.54
N ILE A 79 -68.62 36.07 6.46
CA ILE A 79 -68.82 36.33 7.89
C ILE A 79 -68.87 37.85 8.17
N GLU A 80 -67.99 38.65 7.55
CA GLU A 80 -68.02 40.12 7.66
C GLU A 80 -69.28 40.71 7.02
N SER A 81 -69.74 40.23 5.87
CA SER A 81 -71.01 40.69 5.27
C SER A 81 -72.25 40.27 6.06
N LEU A 82 -72.24 39.11 6.73
CA LEU A 82 -73.31 38.70 7.65
C LEU A 82 -73.32 39.52 8.96
N LEU A 83 -72.15 39.85 9.50
CA LEU A 83 -72.01 40.73 10.67
C LEU A 83 -72.40 42.17 10.34
N LEU A 84 -71.99 42.69 9.18
CA LEU A 84 -72.39 44.01 8.68
C LEU A 84 -73.89 44.04 8.36
N GLY A 85 -74.46 42.97 7.81
CA GLY A 85 -75.90 42.83 7.58
C GLY A 85 -76.73 42.69 8.87
N ARG A 86 -76.17 42.12 9.95
CA ARG A 86 -76.78 42.13 11.29
C ARG A 86 -76.65 43.51 11.95
N ALA A 87 -75.52 44.21 11.78
CA ALA A 87 -75.32 45.56 12.28
C ALA A 87 -76.23 46.59 11.59
N ILE A 88 -76.39 46.52 10.27
CA ILE A 88 -77.31 47.37 9.49
C ILE A 88 -78.77 47.12 9.88
N ARG A 89 -79.18 45.86 10.09
CA ARG A 89 -80.54 45.54 10.59
C ARG A 89 -80.79 46.11 12.00
N LYS A 90 -79.78 46.07 12.88
CA LYS A 90 -79.87 46.60 14.24
C LYS A 90 -79.82 48.14 14.29
N ALA A 91 -79.20 48.77 13.30
CA ALA A 91 -79.11 50.23 13.16
C ALA A 91 -80.33 50.86 12.46
N CYS A 92 -80.94 50.19 11.47
CA CYS A 92 -82.08 50.74 10.72
C CYS A 92 -83.46 50.49 11.37
N PHE A 93 -83.61 49.51 12.28
CA PHE A 93 -84.88 49.24 12.96
C PHE A 93 -84.67 48.88 14.44
N PRO A 94 -84.49 49.86 15.33
CA PRO A 94 -84.32 49.59 16.76
C PRO A 94 -85.62 49.22 17.49
N ASN A 95 -86.80 49.34 16.86
CA ASN A 95 -88.11 49.14 17.51
C ASN A 95 -89.16 48.44 16.62
N VAL A 96 -88.90 47.21 16.19
CA VAL A 96 -89.99 46.34 15.70
C VAL A 96 -90.11 45.13 16.63
N MET A 97 -91.04 45.25 17.57
CA MET A 97 -91.64 44.12 18.27
C MET A 97 -92.44 43.32 17.24
N CYS A 98 -91.89 42.20 16.76
CA CYS A 98 -92.69 41.24 16.01
C CYS A 98 -93.49 40.38 16.99
N THR A 99 -94.65 40.90 17.37
CA THR A 99 -95.79 40.09 17.78
C THR A 99 -96.34 39.30 16.60
N GLU A 100 -96.87 38.12 16.93
CA GLU A 100 -97.79 37.26 16.18
C GLU A 100 -97.22 36.18 15.26
N MET A 101 -97.37 34.96 15.78
CA MET A 101 -97.43 33.70 15.08
C MET A 101 -98.82 33.47 14.43
N HIS A 102 -98.79 32.83 13.25
CA HIS A 102 -99.84 32.04 12.55
C HIS A 102 -100.92 32.79 11.72
N PRO A 103 -101.44 32.18 10.61
CA PRO A 103 -101.65 30.73 10.39
C PRO A 103 -101.03 30.13 9.11
N VAL A 104 -100.59 28.88 9.22
CA VAL A 104 -100.23 27.99 8.10
C VAL A 104 -101.35 26.97 7.99
N ASP A 105 -102.40 27.28 7.24
CA ASP A 105 -103.53 26.37 6.96
C ASP A 105 -103.89 26.28 5.48
N ILE A 106 -102.99 26.70 4.57
CA ILE A 106 -103.27 26.65 3.14
C ILE A 106 -102.05 26.10 2.42
N LEU A 107 -101.80 24.79 2.51
CA LEU A 107 -101.16 23.98 1.46
C LEU A 107 -101.20 22.47 1.81
N CYS A 108 -101.95 21.73 0.97
CA CYS A 108 -101.91 20.26 0.72
C CYS A 108 -102.55 19.28 1.75
N PRO A 109 -103.76 18.72 1.46
CA PRO A 109 -104.37 17.63 2.23
C PRO A 109 -103.66 16.27 2.11
N HIS A 110 -102.83 16.07 1.07
CA HIS A 110 -102.15 14.79 0.83
C HIS A 110 -100.84 14.62 1.61
N ILE A 111 -100.23 15.73 2.06
CA ILE A 111 -99.04 15.67 2.91
C ILE A 111 -99.46 15.43 4.37
N ASN A 112 -100.63 15.93 4.76
CA ASN A 112 -101.17 15.83 6.12
C ASN A 112 -101.65 14.40 6.51
N SER A 113 -101.89 13.50 5.54
CA SER A 113 -102.29 12.11 5.85
C SER A 113 -101.12 11.17 6.16
N GLN A 114 -99.87 11.60 5.89
CA GLN A 114 -98.64 10.87 6.21
C GLN A 114 -97.89 11.45 7.43
N LEU A 115 -98.25 12.65 7.87
CA LEU A 115 -97.76 13.22 9.12
C LEU A 115 -98.48 12.55 10.29
N ARG A 116 -97.96 11.40 10.72
CA ARG A 116 -98.11 10.99 12.13
C ARG A 116 -97.78 12.22 12.99
N PRO A 117 -98.57 12.55 14.03
CA PRO A 117 -98.22 13.65 14.92
C PRO A 117 -96.85 13.31 15.51
N ILE A 118 -95.82 14.02 15.03
CA ILE A 118 -94.47 13.82 15.53
C ILE A 118 -94.52 14.29 16.97
N ASN A 119 -94.37 13.35 17.90
CA ASN A 119 -94.33 13.68 19.31
C ASN A 119 -93.22 14.73 19.50
N PRO A 120 -93.56 15.94 19.98
CA PRO A 120 -92.59 17.02 20.13
C PRO A 120 -91.41 16.62 21.02
N GLN A 121 -91.61 15.66 21.93
CA GLN A 121 -90.56 15.10 22.76
C GLN A 121 -89.57 14.25 21.96
N ASP A 122 -90.04 13.46 20.99
CA ASP A 122 -89.18 12.62 20.15
C ASP A 122 -88.32 13.47 19.20
N LEU A 123 -88.90 14.57 18.68
CA LEU A 123 -88.17 15.51 17.83
C LEU A 123 -87.10 16.26 18.62
N ARG A 124 -87.41 16.71 19.84
CA ARG A 124 -86.43 17.32 20.76
C ARG A 124 -85.29 16.36 21.09
N SER A 125 -85.63 15.10 21.38
CA SER A 125 -84.62 14.07 21.71
C SER A 125 -83.71 13.77 20.51
N LYS A 126 -84.26 13.69 19.30
CA LYS A 126 -83.47 13.50 18.07
C LYS A 126 -82.61 14.71 17.73
N LEU A 127 -83.11 15.92 17.95
CA LEU A 127 -82.33 17.14 17.77
C LEU A 127 -81.16 17.17 18.75
N GLN A 128 -81.40 16.88 20.03
CA GLN A 128 -80.35 16.81 21.05
C GLN A 128 -79.29 15.75 20.72
N ALA A 129 -79.69 14.56 20.25
CA ALA A 129 -78.75 13.52 19.83
C ALA A 129 -77.92 13.95 18.61
N ALA A 130 -78.51 14.66 17.66
CA ALA A 130 -77.80 15.21 16.50
C ALA A 130 -76.84 16.34 16.90
N GLU A 131 -77.22 17.19 17.86
CA GLU A 131 -76.36 18.24 18.40
C GLU A 131 -75.14 17.64 19.11
N GLN A 132 -75.33 16.60 19.93
CA GLN A 132 -74.23 15.88 20.59
C GLN A 132 -73.28 15.24 19.57
N LEU A 133 -73.81 14.56 18.55
CA LEU A 133 -72.98 13.98 17.49
C LEU A 133 -72.19 15.05 16.71
N CYS A 134 -72.81 16.20 16.44
CA CYS A 134 -72.12 17.32 15.81
C CYS A 134 -70.99 17.86 16.68
N GLU A 135 -71.18 17.93 18.01
CA GLU A 135 -70.13 18.35 18.95
C GLU A 135 -68.96 17.36 18.97
N GLU A 136 -69.23 16.06 19.08
CA GLU A 136 -68.21 15.01 19.02
C GLU A 136 -67.40 15.06 17.70
N LEU A 137 -68.08 15.20 16.56
CA LEU A 137 -67.40 15.31 15.27
C LEU A 137 -66.59 16.60 15.12
N MET A 138 -67.02 17.70 15.74
CA MET A 138 -66.24 18.95 15.76
C MET A 138 -64.96 18.78 16.59
N ASP A 139 -65.04 18.11 17.74
CA ASP A 139 -63.88 17.83 18.60
C ASP A 139 -62.87 16.90 17.91
N GLU A 140 -63.34 15.79 17.32
CA GLU A 140 -62.50 14.88 16.54
C GLU A 140 -61.81 15.61 15.38
N THR A 141 -62.54 16.49 14.69
CA THR A 141 -61.98 17.29 13.60
C THR A 141 -60.88 18.23 14.09
N GLU A 142 -61.03 18.84 15.27
CA GLU A 142 -59.99 19.69 15.85
C GLU A 142 -58.78 18.88 16.31
N ASP A 143 -58.96 17.67 16.83
CA ASP A 143 -57.85 16.80 17.22
C ASP A 143 -57.05 16.32 16.01
N TYR A 144 -57.72 15.91 14.92
CA TYR A 144 -57.02 15.59 13.67
C TYR A 144 -56.26 16.79 13.10
N LYS A 145 -56.80 18.01 13.20
CA LYS A 145 -56.07 19.23 12.79
C LYS A 145 -54.84 19.51 13.66
N LYS A 146 -54.83 19.11 14.94
CA LYS A 146 -53.64 19.23 15.80
C LYS A 146 -52.61 18.19 15.45
N GLU A 147 -53.03 16.95 15.21
CA GLU A 147 -52.15 15.85 14.79
C GLU A 147 -51.48 16.16 13.45
N ILE A 148 -52.25 16.65 12.47
CA ILE A 148 -51.70 17.09 11.17
C ILE A 148 -50.61 18.14 11.36
N ARG A 149 -50.87 19.18 12.18
CA ARG A 149 -49.87 20.23 12.45
C ARG A 149 -48.62 19.68 13.13
N THR A 150 -48.78 18.76 14.06
CA THR A 150 -47.65 18.11 14.74
C THR A 150 -46.80 17.31 13.76
N LEU A 151 -47.44 16.54 12.86
CA LEU A 151 -46.74 15.79 11.83
C LEU A 151 -46.07 16.69 10.79
N GLU A 152 -46.68 17.84 10.46
CA GLU A 152 -46.06 18.85 9.60
C GLU A 152 -44.77 19.39 10.24
N ASP A 153 -44.81 19.75 11.53
CA ASP A 153 -43.65 20.20 12.29
C ASP A 153 -42.55 19.12 12.35
N GLU A 154 -42.91 17.87 12.63
CA GLU A 154 -41.95 16.74 12.63
C GLU A 154 -41.30 16.51 11.26
N ILE A 155 -42.05 16.67 10.16
CA ILE A 155 -41.51 16.57 8.80
C ILE A 155 -40.53 17.70 8.53
N GLU A 156 -40.81 18.92 8.97
CA GLU A 156 -39.89 20.06 8.83
C GLU A 156 -38.58 19.82 9.60
N GLU A 157 -38.66 19.35 10.85
CA GLU A 157 -37.48 18.99 11.64
C GLU A 157 -36.65 17.88 10.97
N MET A 158 -37.29 16.84 10.44
CA MET A 158 -36.59 15.79 9.69
C MET A 158 -35.92 16.32 8.41
N GLN A 159 -36.54 17.27 7.71
CA GLN A 159 -35.95 17.89 6.53
C GLN A 159 -34.71 18.73 6.87
N ASP A 160 -34.74 19.48 7.96
CA ASP A 160 -33.60 20.27 8.41
C ASP A 160 -32.46 19.38 8.90
N ASN A 161 -32.76 18.32 9.66
CA ASN A 161 -31.78 17.31 10.06
C ASN A 161 -31.11 16.67 8.84
N PHE A 162 -31.90 16.29 7.83
CA PHE A 162 -31.36 15.70 6.60
C PHE A 162 -30.41 16.65 5.84
N ARG A 163 -30.72 17.95 5.80
CA ARG A 163 -29.84 18.96 5.19
C ARG A 163 -28.55 19.14 5.98
N GLU A 164 -28.63 19.13 7.31
CA GLU A 164 -27.45 19.23 8.18
C GLU A 164 -26.55 18.00 8.03
N GLU A 165 -27.12 16.80 8.07
CA GLU A 165 -26.38 15.54 7.87
C GLU A 165 -25.66 15.50 6.52
N GLN A 166 -26.34 15.91 5.43
CA GLN A 166 -25.68 16.01 4.12
C GLN A 166 -24.53 17.02 4.11
N ALA A 167 -24.70 18.16 4.79
CA ALA A 167 -23.65 19.16 4.89
C ALA A 167 -22.45 18.62 5.67
N ASP A 168 -22.69 17.86 6.74
CA ASP A 168 -21.65 17.19 7.52
C ASP A 168 -20.92 16.11 6.74
N GLU A 169 -21.65 15.21 6.07
CA GLU A 169 -21.06 14.18 5.22
C GLU A 169 -20.18 14.80 4.14
N TYR A 170 -20.66 15.87 3.49
CA TYR A 170 -19.86 16.60 2.51
C TYR A 170 -18.60 17.23 3.12
N ARG A 171 -18.70 17.82 4.32
CA ARG A 171 -17.55 18.39 5.03
C ARG A 171 -16.50 17.32 5.34
N ASP A 172 -16.92 16.14 5.77
CA ASP A 172 -16.02 15.04 6.11
C ASP A 172 -15.37 14.43 4.88
N LEU A 173 -16.13 14.13 3.83
CA LEU A 173 -15.58 13.67 2.55
C LEU A 173 -14.56 14.66 1.97
N LYS A 174 -14.84 15.97 2.08
CA LYS A 174 -13.89 17.01 1.65
C LYS A 174 -12.61 16.98 2.48
N ARG A 175 -12.70 16.86 3.81
CA ARG A 175 -11.52 16.75 4.71
C ARG A 175 -10.69 15.51 4.38
N GLU A 176 -11.33 14.35 4.17
CA GLU A 176 -10.66 13.10 3.81
C GLU A 176 -9.93 13.19 2.47
N LEU A 177 -10.57 13.82 1.47
CA LEU A 177 -9.95 14.07 0.17
C LEU A 177 -8.71 14.96 0.31
N GLU A 178 -8.82 16.07 1.05
CA GLU A 178 -7.69 16.97 1.30
C GLU A 178 -6.56 16.29 2.07
N GLN A 179 -6.88 15.44 3.04
CA GLN A 179 -5.90 14.66 3.78
C GLN A 179 -5.20 13.62 2.89
N THR A 180 -5.96 12.92 2.06
CA THR A 180 -5.41 11.96 1.09
C THR A 180 -4.51 12.65 0.07
N ALA A 181 -4.88 13.85 -0.41
CA ALA A 181 -4.04 14.65 -1.29
C ALA A 181 -2.72 15.07 -0.62
N LYS A 182 -2.74 15.45 0.67
CA LYS A 182 -1.52 15.72 1.45
C LYS A 182 -0.66 14.45 1.58
N ASN A 183 -1.26 13.30 1.87
CA ASN A 183 -0.55 12.02 1.97
C ASN A 183 0.13 11.65 0.64
N CYS A 184 -0.55 11.84 -0.49
CA CYS A 184 0.03 11.64 -1.82
C CYS A 184 1.26 12.52 -2.05
N ARG A 185 1.24 13.80 -1.63
CA ARG A 185 2.42 14.68 -1.73
C ARG A 185 3.58 14.15 -0.88
N VAL A 186 3.33 13.72 0.36
CA VAL A 186 4.35 13.13 1.23
C VAL A 186 4.96 11.87 0.59
N LEU A 187 4.13 10.99 0.05
CA LEU A 187 4.59 9.77 -0.61
C LEU A 187 5.42 10.08 -1.87
N GLN A 188 5.04 11.09 -2.67
CA GLN A 188 5.85 11.54 -3.80
C GLN A 188 7.23 12.03 -3.37
N PHE A 189 7.34 12.77 -2.27
CA PHE A 189 8.65 13.17 -1.73
C PHE A 189 9.47 11.97 -1.23
N LYS A 190 8.82 11.01 -0.57
CA LYS A 190 9.47 9.76 -0.13
C LYS A 190 9.98 8.95 -1.32
N LEU A 191 9.18 8.83 -2.39
CA LEU A 191 9.55 8.15 -3.62
C LEU A 191 10.76 8.82 -4.27
N LYS A 192 10.71 10.14 -4.51
CA LYS A 192 11.85 10.89 -5.06
C LYS A 192 13.13 10.75 -4.24
N LYS A 193 13.00 10.67 -2.91
CA LYS A 193 14.15 10.45 -2.02
C LYS A 193 14.70 9.03 -2.16
N ALA A 194 13.83 8.03 -2.31
CA ALA A 194 14.23 6.64 -2.54
C ALA A 194 14.89 6.46 -3.92
N GLU A 195 14.35 7.08 -4.97
CA GLU A 195 14.92 7.07 -6.32
C GLU A 195 16.36 7.62 -6.33
N ARG A 196 16.58 8.81 -5.75
CA ARG A 196 17.95 9.38 -5.63
C ARG A 196 18.89 8.47 -4.86
N ARG A 197 18.41 7.79 -3.81
CA ARG A 197 19.21 6.84 -3.05
C ARG A 197 19.55 5.60 -3.90
N SER A 198 18.60 5.12 -4.69
CA SER A 198 18.81 4.00 -5.62
C SER A 198 19.89 4.35 -6.64
N GLU A 199 19.78 5.51 -7.30
CA GLU A 199 20.78 5.98 -8.27
C GLU A 199 22.17 6.11 -7.64
N SER A 200 22.27 6.60 -6.40
CA SER A 200 23.56 6.67 -5.68
C SER A 200 24.15 5.29 -5.47
N LEU A 201 23.34 4.33 -5.01
CA LEU A 201 23.82 2.96 -4.79
C LEU A 201 24.20 2.25 -6.09
N GLU A 202 23.51 2.54 -7.20
CA GLU A 202 23.88 2.03 -8.51
C GLU A 202 25.23 2.58 -8.98
N ARG A 203 25.52 3.86 -8.74
CA ARG A 203 26.85 4.45 -9.00
C ARG A 203 27.92 3.80 -8.13
N ASP A 204 27.70 3.71 -6.82
CA ASP A 204 28.65 3.09 -5.88
C ASP A 204 28.91 1.62 -6.27
N LYS A 205 27.87 0.90 -6.67
CA LYS A 205 27.99 -0.47 -7.17
C LYS A 205 28.84 -0.54 -8.43
N SER A 206 28.59 0.34 -9.42
CA SER A 206 29.41 0.39 -10.65
C SER A 206 30.87 0.66 -10.32
N GLU A 207 31.17 1.61 -9.44
CA GLU A 207 32.54 1.92 -9.03
C GLU A 207 33.23 0.72 -8.35
N ILE A 208 32.50 -0.01 -7.50
CA ILE A 208 33.04 -1.21 -6.85
C ILE A 208 33.26 -2.33 -7.87
N GLU A 209 32.33 -2.52 -8.82
CA GLU A 209 32.48 -3.50 -9.89
C GLU A 209 33.69 -3.19 -10.78
N ASP A 210 33.93 -1.91 -11.10
CA ASP A 210 35.10 -1.52 -11.90
C ASP A 210 36.41 -1.66 -11.11
N LYS A 211 36.45 -1.28 -9.83
CA LYS A 211 37.59 -1.57 -8.94
C LYS A 211 37.86 -3.07 -8.83
N LEU A 212 36.81 -3.90 -8.78
CA LEU A 212 36.95 -5.34 -8.73
C LEU A 212 37.53 -5.89 -10.05
N LYS A 213 37.09 -5.38 -11.20
CA LYS A 213 37.67 -5.73 -12.51
C LYS A 213 39.14 -5.32 -12.57
N GLU A 214 39.51 -4.13 -12.12
CA GLU A 214 40.91 -3.70 -12.09
C GLU A 214 41.77 -4.61 -11.20
N LEU A 215 41.26 -5.05 -10.05
CA LEU A 215 41.96 -6.01 -9.19
C LEU A 215 42.03 -7.42 -9.79
N GLN A 216 40.99 -7.87 -10.48
CA GLN A 216 40.94 -9.19 -11.14
C GLN A 216 41.76 -9.24 -12.44
N VAL A 217 41.80 -8.13 -13.18
CA VAL A 217 42.57 -7.96 -14.43
C VAL A 217 43.97 -7.40 -14.14
N GLY A 218 44.26 -7.06 -12.90
CA GLY A 218 45.60 -6.72 -12.44
C GLY A 218 46.56 -7.80 -12.93
N GLU A 219 47.42 -7.42 -13.87
CA GLU A 219 48.52 -8.16 -14.51
C GLU A 219 49.19 -9.19 -13.57
N GLY A 220 49.22 -8.86 -12.27
CA GLY A 220 49.72 -9.70 -11.19
C GLY A 220 49.09 -11.10 -11.06
N ASP A 221 47.81 -11.36 -11.35
CA ASP A 221 47.26 -12.71 -11.14
C ASP A 221 47.65 -13.69 -12.26
N VAL A 222 47.70 -13.21 -13.51
CA VAL A 222 48.19 -13.99 -14.65
C VAL A 222 49.70 -14.17 -14.55
N ASP A 223 50.45 -13.08 -14.30
CA ASP A 223 51.90 -13.13 -14.16
C ASP A 223 52.35 -13.97 -12.95
N ARG A 224 51.61 -13.91 -11.83
CA ARG A 224 51.92 -14.74 -10.66
C ARG A 224 51.59 -16.20 -10.91
N ALA A 225 50.50 -16.51 -11.62
CA ALA A 225 50.19 -17.88 -12.01
C ALA A 225 51.23 -18.46 -12.98
N GLU A 226 51.71 -17.69 -13.95
CA GLU A 226 52.79 -18.09 -14.85
C GLU A 226 54.12 -18.26 -14.13
N LYS A 227 54.45 -17.33 -13.22
CA LYS A 227 55.64 -17.42 -12.38
C LYS A 227 55.62 -18.63 -11.45
N VAL A 228 54.46 -18.96 -10.88
CA VAL A 228 54.27 -20.20 -10.09
C VAL A 228 54.52 -21.43 -10.95
N LYS A 229 53.94 -21.52 -12.15
CA LYS A 229 54.17 -22.64 -13.07
C LYS A 229 55.64 -22.78 -13.48
N MET A 230 56.34 -21.67 -13.68
CA MET A 230 57.77 -21.68 -13.98
C MET A 230 58.58 -22.23 -12.81
N LEU A 231 58.33 -21.73 -11.59
CA LEU A 231 59.00 -22.20 -10.38
C LEU A 231 58.71 -23.68 -10.10
N GLU A 232 57.49 -24.16 -10.37
CA GLU A 232 57.15 -25.59 -10.26
C GLU A 232 57.98 -26.46 -11.22
N ARG A 233 58.18 -26.02 -12.47
CA ARG A 233 59.04 -26.72 -13.43
C ARG A 233 60.48 -26.76 -12.95
N GLU A 234 61.02 -25.63 -12.48
CA GLU A 234 62.39 -25.56 -11.96
C GLU A 234 62.60 -26.47 -10.75
N VAL A 235 61.64 -26.52 -9.83
CA VAL A 235 61.68 -27.42 -8.67
C VAL A 235 61.65 -28.88 -9.11
N ASN A 236 60.84 -29.24 -10.11
CA ASN A 236 60.79 -30.61 -10.61
C ASN A 236 62.09 -31.01 -11.31
N LEU A 237 62.67 -30.11 -12.12
CA LEU A 237 63.98 -30.33 -12.72
C LEU A 237 65.08 -30.50 -11.66
N ALA A 238 65.10 -29.66 -10.63
CA ALA A 238 66.05 -29.79 -9.52
C ALA A 238 65.88 -31.12 -8.77
N LYS A 239 64.64 -31.60 -8.58
CA LYS A 239 64.36 -32.92 -7.99
C LYS A 239 64.88 -34.05 -8.89
N GLU A 240 64.61 -34.01 -10.19
CA GLU A 240 65.10 -35.02 -11.14
C GLU A 240 66.63 -35.08 -11.17
N VAL A 241 67.29 -33.92 -11.21
CA VAL A 241 68.76 -33.82 -11.14
C VAL A 241 69.28 -34.36 -9.82
N SER A 242 68.62 -34.04 -8.70
CA SER A 242 69.00 -34.56 -7.38
C SER A 242 68.89 -36.08 -7.29
N VAL A 243 67.82 -36.66 -7.83
CA VAL A 243 67.63 -38.13 -7.87
C VAL A 243 68.69 -38.78 -8.74
N LYS A 244 68.90 -38.28 -9.97
CA LYS A 244 69.94 -38.79 -10.88
C LYS A 244 71.33 -38.75 -10.25
N MET A 245 71.67 -37.63 -9.60
CA MET A 245 72.96 -37.50 -8.91
C MET A 245 73.06 -38.48 -7.73
N HIS A 246 71.96 -38.74 -7.01
CA HIS A 246 71.94 -39.74 -5.95
C HIS A 246 72.14 -41.17 -6.48
N GLU A 247 71.51 -41.52 -7.60
CA GLU A 247 71.70 -42.79 -8.30
C GLU A 247 73.15 -42.96 -8.79
N GLU A 248 73.73 -41.93 -9.40
CA GLU A 248 75.13 -41.95 -9.83
C GLU A 248 76.09 -42.08 -8.64
N MET A 249 75.83 -41.37 -7.55
CA MET A 249 76.60 -41.50 -6.32
C MET A 249 76.48 -42.89 -5.70
N GLN A 250 75.31 -43.52 -5.77
CA GLN A 250 75.11 -44.89 -5.31
C GLN A 250 75.88 -45.88 -6.19
N LYS A 251 75.79 -45.76 -7.52
CA LYS A 251 76.59 -46.57 -8.46
C LYS A 251 78.09 -46.44 -8.20
N MET A 252 78.57 -45.21 -8.00
CA MET A 252 79.99 -44.95 -7.69
C MET A 252 80.41 -45.54 -6.34
N LYS A 253 79.52 -45.54 -5.32
CA LYS A 253 79.78 -46.21 -4.03
C LYS A 253 79.86 -47.72 -4.18
N GLU A 254 78.93 -48.34 -4.91
CA GLU A 254 78.93 -49.78 -5.18
C GLU A 254 80.19 -50.21 -5.95
N GLN A 255 80.62 -49.40 -6.93
CA GLN A 255 81.88 -49.61 -7.65
C GLN A 255 83.12 -49.44 -6.75
N LEU A 256 83.10 -48.49 -5.81
CA LEU A 256 84.18 -48.33 -4.84
C LEU A 256 84.25 -49.54 -3.90
N GLU A 257 83.11 -50.02 -3.37
CA GLU A 257 83.05 -51.19 -2.51
C GLU A 257 83.47 -52.49 -3.22
N SER A 258 83.15 -52.66 -4.51
CA SER A 258 83.63 -53.79 -5.30
C SER A 258 85.14 -53.69 -5.53
N ALA A 259 85.65 -52.51 -5.89
CA ALA A 259 87.08 -52.27 -6.06
C ALA A 259 87.87 -52.46 -4.75
N GLU A 260 87.32 -52.05 -3.60
CA GLU A 260 87.91 -52.29 -2.28
C GLU A 260 87.92 -53.78 -1.91
N ARG A 261 86.84 -54.52 -2.21
CA ARG A 261 86.79 -55.98 -2.06
C ARG A 261 87.84 -56.67 -2.92
N ASP A 262 87.98 -56.25 -4.18
CA ASP A 262 88.97 -56.81 -5.10
C ASP A 262 90.40 -56.46 -4.67
N LYS A 263 90.65 -55.23 -4.19
CA LYS A 263 91.92 -54.81 -3.58
C LYS A 263 92.26 -55.64 -2.34
N LYS A 264 91.29 -55.93 -1.48
CA LYS A 264 91.49 -56.77 -0.27
C LYS A 264 91.80 -58.22 -0.64
N LYS A 265 91.08 -58.81 -1.60
CA LYS A 265 91.38 -60.14 -2.13
C LYS A 265 92.77 -60.21 -2.79
N LEU A 266 93.17 -59.15 -3.50
CA LEU A 266 94.51 -59.05 -4.08
C LEU A 266 95.56 -58.95 -2.96
N SER A 267 95.34 -58.10 -1.97
CA SER A 267 96.21 -57.95 -0.79
C SER A 267 96.38 -59.25 0.00
N GLU A 268 95.30 -60.02 0.19
CA GLU A 268 95.35 -61.35 0.84
C GLU A 268 96.13 -62.36 -0.02
N LYS A 269 96.00 -62.31 -1.35
CA LYS A 269 96.83 -63.11 -2.28
C LYS A 269 98.30 -62.70 -2.31
N PHE A 270 98.64 -61.50 -1.83
CA PHE A 270 100.01 -60.99 -1.75
C PHE A 270 100.64 -61.14 -0.35
N MET A 271 99.98 -61.78 0.62
CA MET A 271 100.53 -62.10 1.94
C MET A 271 101.06 -63.54 2.00
N ASP A 272 101.89 -63.94 1.04
CA ASP A 272 102.70 -65.16 1.12
C ASP A 272 103.96 -65.04 0.23
N LYS A 273 104.97 -64.28 0.72
CA LYS A 273 106.42 -64.38 0.40
C LYS A 273 107.17 -63.18 1.00
N PRO A 274 108.31 -63.38 1.70
CA PRO A 274 109.10 -62.28 2.24
C PRO A 274 109.96 -61.63 1.15
N VAL A 275 110.00 -60.30 1.12
CA VAL A 275 110.92 -59.52 0.27
C VAL A 275 112.03 -58.92 1.14
N ARG A 276 113.28 -59.21 0.77
CA ARG A 276 114.49 -58.46 1.16
C ARG A 276 114.96 -57.56 0.01
N PRO A 277 115.81 -56.55 0.30
CA PRO A 277 115.70 -55.22 -0.29
C PRO A 277 116.71 -54.97 -1.42
N GLY A 278 116.41 -53.98 -2.26
CA GLY A 278 117.45 -53.26 -3.01
C GLY A 278 116.95 -52.61 -4.29
N GLY A 279 117.32 -51.34 -4.47
CA GLY A 279 117.64 -50.81 -5.79
C GLY A 279 116.58 -49.99 -6.50
N LYS A 280 116.65 -48.68 -6.25
CA LYS A 280 116.27 -47.51 -7.08
C LYS A 280 115.81 -47.80 -8.51
N LEU A 281 114.77 -47.10 -8.96
CA LEU A 281 114.70 -46.47 -10.29
C LEU A 281 113.60 -45.40 -10.32
N SER A 282 113.95 -44.27 -10.92
CA SER A 282 113.13 -43.10 -11.22
C SER A 282 112.12 -43.39 -12.35
N VAL A 283 110.83 -43.04 -12.17
CA VAL A 283 109.93 -42.63 -13.26
C VAL A 283 108.88 -41.66 -12.70
N SER A 284 108.57 -40.67 -13.54
CA SER A 284 107.44 -39.75 -13.53
C SER A 284 106.06 -40.40 -13.26
N VAL A 285 105.08 -39.59 -12.86
CA VAL A 285 103.71 -39.51 -13.44
C VAL A 285 102.77 -38.73 -12.51
N ALA A 286 102.18 -37.68 -13.10
CA ALA A 286 100.82 -37.17 -13.06
C ALA A 286 99.92 -37.19 -11.79
N ALA A 287 99.01 -36.21 -11.85
CA ALA A 287 97.61 -36.31 -11.46
C ALA A 287 97.30 -36.42 -9.95
N LYS A 288 96.92 -35.28 -9.38
CA LYS A 288 96.02 -35.22 -8.22
C LYS A 288 94.61 -34.91 -8.71
N ASN A 289 93.74 -35.87 -8.51
CA ASN A 289 92.29 -35.79 -8.70
C ASN A 289 91.63 -34.93 -7.57
N PRO A 290 90.33 -34.59 -7.69
CA PRO A 290 89.70 -33.41 -7.12
C PRO A 290 89.28 -33.58 -5.66
N ARG A 291 89.15 -32.44 -4.96
CA ARG A 291 88.56 -32.38 -3.61
C ARG A 291 87.03 -32.27 -3.69
N ARG A 292 86.40 -33.12 -2.87
CA ARG A 292 85.01 -33.11 -2.42
C ARG A 292 84.71 -31.92 -1.49
N GLY A 293 83.44 -31.50 -1.50
CA GLY A 293 82.70 -30.88 -0.39
C GLY A 293 83.04 -29.41 -0.11
N GLY A 294 82.13 -28.48 0.13
CA GLY A 294 80.73 -28.56 0.55
C GLY A 294 80.47 -27.40 1.54
N GLU A 295 79.20 -27.02 1.69
CA GLU A 295 78.62 -26.00 2.60
C GLU A 295 78.53 -24.56 2.10
N GLU A 296 77.51 -24.30 1.27
CA GLU A 296 76.71 -23.08 1.43
C GLU A 296 75.85 -23.22 2.70
N ARG A 297 76.11 -22.35 3.68
CA ARG A 297 75.22 -22.14 4.83
C ARG A 297 73.96 -21.42 4.39
N MET A 298 72.83 -22.11 4.44
CA MET A 298 71.55 -21.49 4.76
C MET A 298 71.41 -21.34 6.28
N LYS A 299 70.96 -20.15 6.72
CA LYS A 299 69.89 -19.87 7.72
C LYS A 299 70.23 -18.68 8.60
N GLY A 300 69.22 -17.83 8.80
CA GLY A 300 69.16 -17.00 10.00
C GLY A 300 68.43 -15.68 9.86
N SER A 301 67.17 -15.69 9.42
CA SER A 301 66.25 -14.61 9.75
C SER A 301 66.09 -14.55 11.27
N ALA A 302 66.42 -13.42 11.87
CA ALA A 302 65.91 -13.04 13.16
C ALA A 302 65.56 -11.56 13.07
N GLU A 303 64.27 -11.26 12.95
CA GLU A 303 63.69 -10.13 13.65
C GLU A 303 62.20 -10.35 13.83
N TYR A 304 61.86 -10.70 15.07
CA TYR A 304 60.53 -10.57 15.63
C TYR A 304 60.10 -9.10 15.53
N ARG A 305 58.95 -8.83 14.93
CA ARG A 305 58.08 -7.75 15.40
C ARG A 305 56.62 -8.01 15.06
N THR A 306 55.93 -8.47 16.10
CA THR A 306 54.48 -8.37 16.32
C THR A 306 53.99 -6.98 15.91
N LEU A 307 53.06 -6.92 14.95
CA LEU A 307 52.24 -5.73 14.73
C LEU A 307 50.78 -6.10 14.95
N ILE A 308 50.31 -5.60 16.10
CA ILE A 308 48.94 -5.52 16.55
C ILE A 308 48.16 -4.69 15.53
N ILE A 309 47.06 -5.23 15.00
CA ILE A 309 46.03 -4.44 14.30
C ILE A 309 44.94 -4.15 15.34
N PRO A 310 44.63 -2.87 15.65
CA PRO A 310 43.54 -2.54 16.54
C PRO A 310 42.19 -2.78 15.85
N VAL A 311 41.33 -3.52 16.54
CA VAL A 311 39.89 -3.60 16.26
C VAL A 311 39.28 -2.27 16.69
N SER A 312 38.64 -1.56 15.75
CA SER A 312 37.77 -0.43 16.06
C SER A 312 36.33 -0.89 15.87
N THR A 313 35.60 -0.92 16.99
CA THR A 313 34.13 -0.91 17.08
C THR A 313 33.56 0.41 16.58
#